data_AF-A0A9X0AGG6-F1
#
_entry.id   AF-A0A9X0AGG6-F1
#
_cell.length_a   1.000
_cell.length_b   1.000
_cell.length_c   1.000
_cell.angle_alpha   90.00
_cell.angle_beta   90.00
_cell.angle_gamma   90.00
#
_symmetry.space_group_name_H-M   'P 1'
#
loop_
_entity.id
_entity.type
_entity.pdbx_description
1 polymer ?
#
loop_
_entity_poly.entity_id
_entity_poly.type
_entity_poly.pdbx_seq_one_letter_code
_entity_poly.pdbx_strand_id
1 'polypeptide(L)'
;MCNFLEYKDSKIVYRRYASLFFIAGCASRDNELITLEIVHRYVEQMDKYYGNVCELDIIFNFQKAYFILDELLLAGEMQESSKKNVLRVISAQDSIEDTEVSGEHQFGS
;
A
#
# COMPACT_ATOMS: atom_id res chain seq x y z
N MET A 1 -23.27 -2.19 7.58
CA MET A 1 -22.28 -3.30 7.56
C MET A 1 -21.22 -2.99 8.61
N CYS A 2 -20.84 -3.96 9.43
CA CYS A 2 -19.74 -3.80 10.38
C CYS A 2 -18.42 -4.09 9.65
N ASN A 3 -17.44 -3.19 9.75
CA ASN A 3 -16.12 -3.35 9.12
C ASN A 3 -15.17 -4.26 9.91
N PHE A 4 -15.65 -4.86 11.00
CA PHE A 4 -14.88 -5.64 11.95
C PHE A 4 -15.51 -7.02 12.11
N LEU A 5 -14.68 -8.05 12.10
CA LEU A 5 -15.06 -9.43 12.31
C LEU A 5 -14.09 -10.04 13.32
N GLU A 6 -14.60 -10.58 14.41
CA GLU A 6 -13.79 -11.40 15.33
C GLU A 6 -13.57 -12.78 14.69
N TYR A 7 -12.31 -13.21 14.65
CA TYR A 7 -11.93 -14.48 14.07
C TYR A 7 -10.85 -15.16 14.92
N LYS A 8 -11.23 -16.20 15.67
CA LYS A 8 -10.35 -16.86 16.65
C LYS A 8 -9.79 -15.83 17.65
N ASP A 9 -8.48 -15.84 17.89
CA ASP A 9 -7.77 -14.93 18.78
C ASP A 9 -7.28 -13.65 18.07
N SER A 10 -7.87 -13.31 16.91
CA SER A 10 -7.56 -12.09 16.16
C SER A 10 -8.82 -11.38 15.66
N LYS A 11 -8.63 -10.16 15.14
CA LYS A 11 -9.66 -9.35 14.54
C LYS A 11 -9.34 -9.13 13.07
N ILE A 12 -10.36 -9.21 12.23
CA ILE A 12 -10.29 -8.91 10.81
C ILE A 12 -10.97 -7.56 10.60
N VAL A 13 -10.21 -6.61 10.07
CA VAL A 13 -10.70 -5.31 9.64
C VAL A 13 -10.77 -5.32 8.12
N TYR A 14 -11.91 -4.96 7.55
CA TYR A 14 -12.06 -4.92 6.10
C TYR A 14 -12.83 -3.69 5.64
N ARG A 15 -12.48 -3.21 4.44
CA ARG A 15 -13.19 -2.11 3.78
C ARG A 15 -13.23 -2.34 2.28
N ARG A 16 -14.40 -2.10 1.70
CA ARG A 16 -14.62 -2.17 0.26
C ARG A 16 -14.39 -0.80 -0.39
N TYR A 17 -13.58 -0.75 -1.44
CA TYR A 17 -13.40 0.40 -2.32
C TYR A 17 -13.74 -0.04 -3.74
N ALA A 18 -14.79 0.56 -4.32
CA ALA A 18 -15.36 0.11 -5.59
C ALA A 18 -15.63 -1.42 -5.62
N SER A 19 -14.94 -2.17 -6.47
CA SER A 19 -15.00 -3.63 -6.61
C SER A 19 -14.03 -4.39 -5.70
N LEU A 20 -13.06 -3.71 -5.10
CA LEU A 20 -11.99 -4.33 -4.32
C LEU A 20 -12.30 -4.38 -2.82
N PHE A 21 -11.92 -5.49 -2.19
CA PHE A 21 -11.91 -5.65 -0.74
C PHE A 21 -10.48 -5.55 -0.21
N PHE A 22 -10.26 -4.63 0.72
CA PHE A 22 -9.02 -4.52 1.46
C PHE A 22 -9.24 -5.12 2.85
N ILE A 23 -8.40 -6.05 3.24
CA ILE A 23 -8.56 -6.85 4.46
C ILE A 23 -7.23 -6.82 5.22
N ALA A 24 -7.29 -6.51 6.51
CA ALA A 24 -6.16 -6.52 7.42
C ALA A 24 -6.51 -7.32 8.67
N GLY A 25 -5.59 -8.18 9.11
CA GLY A 25 -5.67 -8.84 10.41
C GLY A 25 -4.94 -8.02 11.46
N CYS A 26 -5.53 -7.84 12.64
CA CYS A 26 -4.87 -7.25 13.80
C CYS A 26 -5.09 -8.11 15.05
N ALA A 27 -4.26 -7.89 16.07
CA ALA A 27 -4.40 -8.62 17.33
C ALA A 27 -5.68 -8.17 18.07
N SER A 28 -6.21 -9.04 18.92
CA SER A 28 -7.44 -8.74 19.68
C SER A 28 -7.35 -7.50 20.58
N ARG A 29 -6.14 -7.05 20.91
CA ARG A 29 -5.89 -5.84 21.72
C ARG A 29 -5.66 -4.57 20.89
N ASP A 30 -5.50 -4.71 19.58
CA ASP A 30 -5.21 -3.58 18.70
C ASP A 30 -6.48 -2.79 18.41
N ASN A 31 -6.31 -1.51 18.11
CA ASN A 31 -7.40 -0.61 17.78
C ASN A 31 -7.81 -0.80 16.32
N GLU A 32 -9.02 -1.32 16.11
CA GLU A 32 -9.54 -1.64 14.79
C GLU A 32 -9.76 -0.39 13.93
N LEU A 33 -10.03 0.77 14.54
CA LEU A 33 -10.19 2.04 13.84
C LEU A 33 -8.85 2.52 13.28
N ILE A 34 -7.75 2.29 14.00
CA ILE A 34 -6.40 2.62 13.51
C ILE A 34 -6.06 1.73 12.32
N THR A 35 -6.32 0.42 12.41
CA THR A 35 -6.13 -0.50 11.29
C THR A 35 -6.99 -0.12 10.08
N LEU A 36 -8.24 0.29 10.30
CA LEU A 36 -9.12 0.77 9.23
C LEU A 36 -8.59 2.04 8.57
N GLU A 37 -7.99 2.95 9.36
CA GLU A 37 -7.37 4.17 8.86
C GLU A 37 -6.06 3.89 8.10
N ILE A 38 -5.28 2.89 8.50
CA ILE A 38 -4.10 2.42 7.75
C ILE A 38 -4.53 1.91 6.37
N VAL A 39 -5.57 1.07 6.32
CA VAL A 39 -6.15 0.61 5.04
C VAL A 39 -6.60 1.78 4.18
N HIS A 40 -7.23 2.80 4.77
CA HIS A 40 -7.63 4.00 4.04
C HIS A 40 -6.43 4.79 3.49
N ARG A 41 -5.41 5.00 4.33
CA ARG A 41 -4.20 5.72 3.95
C ARG A 41 -3.44 5.02 2.82
N TYR A 42 -3.41 3.68 2.81
CA TYR A 42 -2.82 2.90 1.73
C TYR A 42 -3.55 3.14 0.40
N VAL A 43 -4.88 3.07 0.40
CA VAL A 43 -5.69 3.33 -0.81
C VAL A 43 -5.51 4.76 -1.31
N GLU A 44 -5.44 5.75 -0.41
CA GLU A 44 -5.17 7.14 -0.81
C GLU A 44 -3.75 7.35 -1.38
N GLN A 45 -2.74 6.60 -0.92
CA GLN A 45 -1.40 6.69 -1.49
C GLN A 45 -1.40 6.11 -2.91
N MET A 46 -2.04 4.96 -3.12
CA MET A 46 -2.21 4.39 -4.45
C MET A 46 -2.97 5.33 -5.38
N ASP A 47 -4.08 5.92 -4.92
CA ASP A 47 -4.88 6.85 -5.73
C ASP A 47 -4.07 8.07 -6.21
N LYS A 48 -3.22 8.61 -5.33
CA LYS A 48 -2.31 9.71 -5.68
C LYS A 48 -1.17 9.29 -6.58
N TYR A 49 -0.63 8.09 -6.39
CA TYR A 49 0.47 7.56 -7.17
C TYR A 49 0.04 7.24 -8.60
N TYR A 50 -1.07 6.50 -8.77
CA TYR A 50 -1.58 6.12 -10.09
C TYR A 50 -2.38 7.23 -10.79
N GLY A 51 -2.90 8.21 -10.04
CA GLY A 51 -3.70 9.30 -10.60
C GLY A 51 -5.11 8.86 -11.00
N ASN A 52 -5.95 8.57 -10.00
CA ASN A 52 -7.24 7.87 -10.09
C ASN A 52 -7.08 6.36 -10.25
N VAL A 53 -6.71 5.69 -9.15
CA VAL A 53 -6.41 4.26 -9.16
C VAL A 53 -7.64 3.43 -9.52
N CYS A 54 -7.46 2.45 -10.41
CA CYS A 54 -8.42 1.39 -10.65
C CYS A 54 -7.83 0.00 -10.35
N GLU A 55 -8.70 -1.02 -10.33
CA GLU A 55 -8.29 -2.40 -10.05
C GLU A 55 -7.28 -2.95 -11.07
N LEU A 56 -7.37 -2.53 -12.33
CA LEU A 56 -6.43 -2.94 -13.37
C LEU A 56 -5.03 -2.37 -13.13
N ASP A 57 -4.91 -1.13 -12.63
CA ASP A 57 -3.61 -0.52 -12.32
C ASP A 57 -2.85 -1.35 -11.29
N ILE A 58 -3.58 -1.85 -10.27
CA ILE A 58 -3.05 -2.72 -9.23
C ILE A 58 -2.68 -4.09 -9.80
N ILE A 59 -3.51 -4.67 -10.68
CA ILE A 59 -3.24 -5.99 -11.29
C ILE A 59 -1.98 -5.94 -12.17
N PHE A 60 -1.84 -4.92 -13.02
CA PHE A 60 -0.72 -4.81 -13.95
C PHE A 60 0.57 -4.34 -13.26
N ASN A 61 0.47 -3.50 -12.22
CA ASN A 61 1.62 -2.92 -11.53
C ASN A 61 1.65 -3.28 -10.04
N PHE A 62 1.37 -4.55 -9.71
CA PHE A 62 1.26 -5.00 -8.32
C PHE A 62 2.55 -4.76 -7.51
N GLN A 63 3.71 -4.77 -8.16
CA GLN A 63 5.01 -4.48 -7.54
C GLN A 63 5.04 -3.07 -6.92
N LYS A 64 4.52 -2.06 -7.64
CA LYS A 64 4.44 -0.69 -7.13
C LYS A 64 3.49 -0.59 -5.94
N ALA A 65 2.40 -1.36 -5.94
CA ALA A 65 1.51 -1.47 -4.78
C ALA A 65 2.25 -2.03 -3.55
N TYR A 66 3.09 -3.06 -3.72
CA TYR A 66 3.95 -3.57 -2.64
C TYR A 66 4.97 -2.53 -2.16
N PHE A 67 5.62 -1.77 -3.05
CA PHE A 67 6.55 -0.72 -2.63
C PHE A 67 5.88 0.36 -1.80
N ILE A 68 4.68 0.80 -2.21
CA ILE A 68 3.87 1.74 -1.42
C ILE A 68 3.51 1.15 -0.06
N LEU A 69 3.18 -0.15 -0.01
CA LEU A 69 2.85 -0.84 1.23
C LEU A 69 4.05 -0.92 2.17
N ASP A 70 5.23 -1.25 1.66
CA ASP A 70 6.48 -1.38 2.43
C ASP A 70 6.95 -0.03 2.99
N GLU A 71 6.73 1.06 2.26
CA GLU A 71 7.04 2.40 2.77
C GLU A 71 6.04 2.82 3.88
N LEU A 72 4.80 2.32 3.82
CA LEU A 72 3.76 2.62 4.79
C LEU A 72 3.87 1.75 6.05
N LEU A 73 4.13 0.45 5.89
CA LEU A 73 4.12 -0.56 6.93
C LEU A 73 5.40 -1.38 6.93
N LEU A 74 5.93 -1.65 8.12
CA LEU A 74 7.06 -2.55 8.30
C LEU A 74 6.84 -3.43 9.51
N ALA A 75 7.09 -4.73 9.35
CA ALA A 75 6.90 -5.73 10.40
C ALA A 75 5.49 -5.72 11.04
N GLY A 76 4.47 -5.34 10.26
CA GLY A 76 3.08 -5.25 10.72
C GLY A 76 2.71 -3.94 11.43
N GLU A 77 3.66 -3.01 11.56
CA GLU A 77 3.47 -1.73 12.26
C GLU A 77 3.62 -0.55 11.30
N MET A 78 3.10 0.61 11.71
CA MET A 78 3.24 1.84 10.94
C MET A 78 4.70 2.31 10.87
N GLN A 79 5.26 2.39 9.67
CA GLN A 79 6.60 2.93 9.43
C GLN A 79 6.56 4.44 9.20
N GLU A 80 5.85 4.89 8.17
CA GLU A 80 5.75 6.31 7.80
C GLU A 80 4.29 6.78 7.86
N SER A 81 4.06 7.85 8.61
CA SER A 81 2.72 8.41 8.81
C SER A 81 2.43 9.56 7.83
N SER A 82 3.48 10.19 7.30
CA SER A 82 3.39 11.31 6.37
C SER A 82 3.15 10.85 4.94
N LYS A 83 1.92 11.07 4.44
CA LYS A 83 1.54 10.85 3.03
C LYS A 83 2.53 11.49 2.04
N LYS A 84 3.07 12.66 2.38
CA LYS A 84 4.04 13.37 1.52
C LYS A 84 5.38 12.66 1.46
N ASN A 85 5.83 12.08 2.57
CA ASN A 85 7.12 11.38 2.62
C ASN A 85 7.04 10.07 1.84
N VAL A 86 5.96 9.30 2.03
CA VAL A 86 5.73 8.04 1.29
C VAL A 86 5.86 8.30 -0.21
N LEU A 87 5.06 9.22 -0.77
CA LEU A 87 5.11 9.52 -2.21
C LEU A 87 6.49 10.00 -2.67
N ARG A 88 7.18 10.81 -1.86
CA ARG A 88 8.53 11.29 -2.20
C ARG A 88 9.53 10.14 -2.31
N VAL A 89 9.47 9.16 -1.40
CA VAL A 89 10.39 8.01 -1.41
C VAL A 89 10.08 7.10 -2.59
N ILE A 90 8.81 6.80 -2.84
CA ILE A 90 8.41 5.99 -4.01
C ILE A 90 8.84 6.66 -5.32
N SER A 91 8.64 7.97 -5.49
CA SER A 91 9.12 8.67 -6.69
C SER A 91 10.65 8.65 -6.84
N ALA A 92 11.39 8.65 -5.73
CA ALA A 92 12.84 8.50 -5.78
C ALA A 92 13.24 7.08 -6.19
N GLN A 93 12.55 6.05 -5.69
CA GLN A 93 12.76 4.65 -6.10
C GLN A 93 12.50 4.47 -7.59
N ASP A 94 11.41 5.02 -8.12
CA ASP A 94 11.11 4.97 -9.56
C ASP A 94 12.23 5.59 -10.40
N SER A 95 12.77 6.74 -9.98
CA SER A 95 13.87 7.39 -10.71
C SER A 95 15.18 6.59 -10.73
N ILE A 96 15.42 5.79 -9.69
CA ILE A 96 16.59 4.92 -9.60
C ILE A 96 16.40 3.71 -10.52
N GLU A 97 15.22 3.08 -10.46
CA GLU A 97 14.86 1.95 -11.33
C GLU A 97 14.97 2.33 -12.81
N ASP A 98 14.44 3.49 -13.20
CA ASP A 98 14.55 4.01 -14.56
C ASP A 98 16.01 4.22 -15.00
N THR A 99 16.87 4.69 -14.10
CA THR A 99 18.29 4.91 -14.37
C THR A 99 19.04 3.59 -14.56
N GLU A 100 18.73 2.57 -13.76
CA GLU A 100 19.34 1.24 -13.87
C GLU A 100 18.95 0.56 -15.19
N VAL A 101 17.66 0.59 -15.55
CA VAL A 101 17.17 0.04 -16.84
C VAL A 101 17.82 0.75 -18.03
N SER A 102 18.01 2.07 -17.94
CA SER A 102 18.67 2.87 -18.99
C SER A 102 20.16 2.56 -19.11
N GLY A 103 20.84 2.29 -17.99
CA GLY A 103 22.25 1.94 -17.94
C GLY A 103 22.54 0.58 -18.59
N GLU A 104 21.70 -0.42 -18.35
CA GLU A 104 21.86 -1.76 -18.95
C GLU A 104 21.77 -1.73 -20.48
N HIS A 105 20.91 -0.88 -21.06
CA HIS A 105 20.80 -0.71 -22.51
C HIS A 105 22.03 -0.06 -23.15
N GLN A 106 22.84 0.69 -22.40
CA GLN A 106 24.08 1.29 -22.92
C GLN A 106 25.29 0.33 -22.90
N PHE A 107 25.28 -0.70 -22.04
CA PHE A 107 26.38 -1.66 -21.92
C PHE A 107 26.08 -3.04 -22.54
N GLY A 108 24.84 -3.26 -23.00
CA GLY A 108 24.39 -4.51 -23.62
C GLY A 108 24.43 -4.56 -25.16
N SER A 109 25.15 -3.65 -25.83
CA SER A 109 25.33 -3.65 -27.31
C SER A 109 26.78 -3.94 -27.71
#